data_AF-A0A068UJL3-F1
#
_entry.id   AF-A0A068UJL3-F1
#
_cell.length_a   1.000
_cell.length_b   1.000
_cell.length_c   1.000
_cell.angle_alpha   90.00
_cell.angle_beta   90.00
_cell.angle_gamma   90.00
#
_symmetry.space_group_name_H-M   'P 1'
#
loop_
_entity.id
_entity.type
_entity.pdbx_description
1 polymer ?
#
loop_
_entity_poly.entity_id
_entity_poly.type
_entity_poly.pdbx_seq_one_letter_code
_entity_poly.pdbx_strand_id
1 'polypeptide(L)'
;MKKDFQCLIACSFRDHTSKVLITIYHFNTIGFGHVFISDLLFVILNAHYFKRGTYDLKKVSNMQKSKNFIFIIAVRTNSRELDALLIMTLPVGPIGHFKLSKLFLWKDIKVCWTFIVFSESCLSY
;
A
#
# COMPACT_ATOMS: atom_id res chain seq x y z
N MET A 1 -14.01 13.50 5.04
CA MET A 1 -13.30 12.20 5.03
C MET A 1 -12.49 11.92 3.77
N LYS A 2 -13.05 11.99 2.55
CA LYS A 2 -12.30 11.69 1.29
C LYS A 2 -11.11 12.64 1.03
N LYS A 3 -11.23 13.93 1.36
CA LYS A 3 -10.15 14.93 1.24
C LYS A 3 -9.06 14.76 2.30
N ASP A 4 -9.42 14.19 3.44
CA ASP A 4 -8.54 14.09 4.60
C ASP A 4 -7.48 13.01 4.39
N PHE A 5 -7.81 11.89 3.74
CA PHE A 5 -6.84 10.81 3.44
C PHE A 5 -5.81 11.20 2.37
N GLN A 6 -6.25 11.88 1.30
CA GLN A 6 -5.34 12.39 0.27
C GLN A 6 -4.44 13.50 0.83
N CYS A 7 -4.98 14.35 1.70
CA CYS A 7 -4.22 15.39 2.39
C CYS A 7 -3.27 14.81 3.45
N LEU A 8 -3.63 13.72 4.14
CA LEU A 8 -2.78 13.09 5.16
C LEU A 8 -1.59 12.36 4.53
N ILE A 9 -1.79 11.67 3.39
CA ILE A 9 -0.66 11.14 2.60
C ILE A 9 0.19 12.28 2.05
N ALA A 10 -0.41 13.35 1.50
CA ALA A 10 0.32 14.49 0.95
C ALA A 10 1.07 15.34 2.01
N CYS A 11 0.52 15.47 3.23
CA CYS A 11 1.14 16.19 4.34
C CYS A 11 2.25 15.36 4.98
N SER A 12 2.06 14.06 5.19
CA SER A 12 3.14 13.19 5.69
C SER A 12 4.26 13.03 4.67
N PHE A 13 3.96 13.06 3.36
CA PHE A 13 5.00 13.06 2.31
C PHE A 13 5.80 14.36 2.21
N ARG A 14 5.30 15.46 2.79
CA ARG A 14 5.98 16.76 2.79
C ARG A 14 7.15 16.77 3.78
N ASP A 15 7.09 15.92 4.81
CA ASP A 15 8.17 15.68 5.74
C ASP A 15 8.99 14.47 5.25
N HIS A 16 10.19 14.73 4.71
CA HIS A 16 11.11 13.73 4.12
C HIS A 16 11.56 12.58 5.04
N THR A 17 10.98 12.44 6.24
CA THR A 17 11.34 11.48 7.27
C THR A 17 10.33 10.34 7.43
N SER A 18 9.15 10.43 6.79
CA SER A 18 8.11 9.41 6.93
C SER A 18 8.49 8.11 6.22
N LYS A 19 8.67 7.03 6.98
CA LYS A 19 8.93 5.69 6.42
C LYS A 19 7.62 4.97 6.17
N VAL A 20 7.46 4.48 4.94
CA VAL A 20 6.29 3.68 4.53
C VAL A 20 6.73 2.23 4.39
N LEU A 21 5.96 1.31 4.96
CA LEU A 21 6.19 -0.12 4.80
C LEU A 21 5.18 -0.71 3.82
N ILE A 22 5.67 -1.37 2.77
CA ILE A 22 4.83 -2.11 1.83
C ILE A 22 5.00 -3.61 2.10
N THR A 23 3.87 -4.33 2.24
CA THR A 23 3.86 -5.77 2.50
C THR A 23 2.81 -6.47 1.63
N ILE A 24 3.04 -7.74 1.27
CA ILE A 24 2.03 -8.59 0.63
C ILE A 24 1.42 -9.52 1.66
N TYR A 25 0.10 -9.67 1.63
CA TYR A 25 -0.60 -10.76 2.28
C TYR A 25 -0.50 -12.00 1.37
N HIS A 26 0.27 -13.00 1.80
CA HIS A 26 0.52 -14.30 1.14
C HIS A 26 1.78 -14.39 0.25
N PHE A 27 2.62 -15.39 0.53
CA PHE A 27 3.97 -15.62 -0.02
C PHE A 27 3.99 -16.06 -1.50
N ASN A 28 2.85 -16.47 -2.06
CA ASN A 28 2.82 -17.32 -3.25
C ASN A 28 2.43 -16.62 -4.57
N THR A 29 2.44 -15.29 -4.62
CA THR A 29 2.16 -14.56 -5.87
C THR A 29 3.47 -14.24 -6.60
N ILE A 30 3.95 -15.24 -7.35
CA ILE A 30 5.25 -15.24 -8.04
C ILE A 30 5.33 -14.22 -9.20
N GLY A 31 4.21 -13.65 -9.66
CA GLY A 31 4.17 -12.74 -10.80
C GLY A 31 3.64 -11.34 -10.49
N PHE A 32 2.32 -11.17 -10.56
CA PHE A 32 1.67 -9.86 -10.63
C PHE A 32 1.87 -8.99 -9.37
N GLY A 33 1.83 -9.60 -8.19
CA GLY A 33 2.01 -8.88 -6.93
C GLY A 33 3.38 -8.21 -6.80
N HIS A 34 4.44 -8.86 -7.30
CA HIS A 34 5.80 -8.33 -7.20
C HIS A 34 6.02 -7.15 -8.15
N VAL A 35 5.45 -7.20 -9.36
CA VAL A 35 5.49 -6.09 -10.33
C VAL A 35 4.76 -4.86 -9.79
N PHE A 36 3.57 -5.06 -9.23
CA PHE A 36 2.83 -3.97 -8.61
C PHE A 36 3.58 -3.31 -7.44
N ILE A 37 4.31 -4.08 -6.64
CA ILE A 37 5.11 -3.52 -5.56
C ILE A 37 6.29 -2.74 -6.09
N SER A 38 6.95 -3.20 -7.15
CA SER A 38 8.00 -2.42 -7.80
C SER A 38 7.48 -1.07 -8.29
N ASP A 39 6.29 -1.06 -8.90
CA ASP A 39 5.63 0.18 -9.31
C ASP A 39 5.30 1.06 -8.09
N LEU A 40 4.80 0.46 -7.00
CA LEU A 40 4.44 1.19 -5.78
C LEU A 40 5.66 1.76 -5.04
N LEU A 41 6.78 1.03 -5.02
CA LEU A 41 8.06 1.50 -4.48
C LEU A 41 8.63 2.67 -5.30
N PHE A 42 8.37 2.68 -6.61
CA PHE A 42 8.79 3.77 -7.48
C PHE A 42 7.95 5.05 -7.25
N VAL A 43 6.65 4.89 -6.99
CA VAL A 43 5.72 6.01 -6.78
C VAL A 43 5.84 6.61 -5.37
N ILE A 44 6.06 5.77 -4.36
CA ILE A 44 6.11 6.17 -2.95
C ILE A 44 7.58 6.33 -2.53
N LEU A 45 8.06 7.57 -2.46
CA LEU A 45 9.38 7.89 -1.92
C LEU A 45 9.48 7.40 -0.46
N ASN A 46 10.66 6.91 -0.05
CA ASN A 46 10.90 6.33 1.28
C ASN A 46 10.05 5.09 1.64
N ALA A 47 9.51 4.41 0.63
CA ALA A 47 8.87 3.12 0.81
C ALA A 47 9.91 1.99 0.95
N HIS A 48 9.67 1.11 1.91
CA HIS A 48 10.44 -0.11 2.09
C HIS A 48 9.54 -1.32 1.94
N TYR A 49 9.97 -2.25 1.10
CA TYR A 49 9.30 -3.54 0.99
C TYR A 49 9.73 -4.47 2.13
N PHE A 50 8.75 -5.10 2.79
CA PHE A 50 8.99 -6.10 3.80
C PHE A 50 8.23 -7.38 3.51
N LYS A 51 8.99 -8.48 3.43
CA LYS A 51 8.44 -9.81 3.19
C LYS A 51 7.73 -10.31 4.44
N ARG A 52 6.40 -10.41 4.37
CA ARG A 52 5.52 -10.67 5.52
C ARG A 52 5.59 -12.10 6.09
N GLY A 53 6.01 -13.08 5.29
CA GLY A 53 6.09 -14.48 5.73
C GLY A 53 4.75 -14.99 6.27
N THR A 54 4.78 -15.65 7.42
CA THR A 54 3.61 -16.15 8.17
C THR A 54 3.14 -15.20 9.26
N TYR A 55 3.69 -13.98 9.34
CA TYR A 55 3.37 -13.05 10.42
C TYR A 55 2.02 -12.36 10.21
N ASP A 56 1.18 -12.42 11.24
CA ASP A 56 -0.05 -11.66 11.32
C ASP A 56 0.20 -10.15 11.24
N LEU A 57 -0.78 -9.42 10.72
CA LEU A 57 -0.68 -7.98 10.57
C LEU A 57 -0.41 -7.27 11.91
N LYS A 58 -0.99 -7.79 13.00
CA LYS A 58 -0.78 -7.28 14.36
C LYS A 58 0.67 -7.42 14.83
N LYS A 59 1.33 -8.54 14.48
CA LYS A 59 2.74 -8.74 14.81
C LYS A 59 3.62 -7.82 13.97
N VAL A 60 3.31 -7.69 12.69
CA VAL A 60 4.02 -6.77 11.79
C VAL A 60 3.87 -5.33 12.26
N SER A 61 2.66 -4.86 12.60
CA SER A 61 2.46 -3.49 13.08
C SER A 61 3.28 -3.22 14.34
N ASN A 62 3.31 -4.14 15.30
CA ASN A 62 4.10 -3.98 16.52
C ASN A 62 5.62 -3.96 16.25
N MET A 63 6.13 -4.80 15.35
CA MET A 63 7.55 -4.80 14.96
C MET A 63 7.99 -3.52 14.23
N GLN A 64 7.04 -2.80 13.64
CA GLN A 64 7.33 -1.66 12.77
C GLN A 64 7.13 -0.34 13.51
N LYS A 65 6.30 -0.34 14.56
CA LYS A 65 6.25 0.72 15.58
C LYS A 65 7.64 0.97 16.18
N SER A 66 8.37 -0.07 16.54
CA SER A 66 9.73 0.07 17.10
C SER A 66 10.77 0.55 16.08
N LYS A 67 10.45 0.49 14.78
CA LYS A 67 11.32 0.93 13.68
C LYS A 67 10.93 2.31 13.11
N ASN A 68 10.00 3.01 13.77
CA ASN A 68 9.52 4.35 13.38
C ASN A 68 8.87 4.41 11.99
N PHE A 69 8.16 3.36 11.59
CA PHE A 69 7.28 3.42 10.41
C PHE A 69 5.99 4.16 10.75
N ILE A 70 5.56 5.04 9.85
CA ILE A 70 4.33 5.83 10.01
C ILE A 70 3.16 5.14 9.33
N PHE A 71 3.40 4.56 8.15
CA PHE A 71 2.37 3.88 7.37
C PHE A 71 2.75 2.44 7.07
N ILE A 72 1.73 1.58 7.09
CA ILE A 72 1.80 0.22 6.57
C ILE A 72 0.77 0.09 5.45
N ILE A 73 1.25 -0.29 4.29
CA ILE A 73 0.45 -0.66 3.14
C ILE A 73 0.52 -2.19 3.01
N ALA A 74 -0.60 -2.86 3.23
CA ALA A 74 -0.73 -4.29 3.02
C ALA A 74 -1.55 -4.55 1.76
N VAL A 75 -0.90 -5.16 0.77
CA VAL A 75 -1.51 -5.53 -0.50
C VAL A 75 -2.07 -6.94 -0.37
N ARG A 76 -3.37 -7.12 -0.64
CA ARG A 76 -3.99 -8.44 -0.78
C ARG A 76 -3.98 -8.83 -2.25
N THR A 77 -3.25 -9.89 -2.56
CA THR A 77 -3.22 -10.48 -3.89
C THR A 77 -4.04 -11.77 -3.89
N ASN A 78 -4.84 -11.97 -4.92
CA ASN A 78 -5.31 -13.29 -5.33
C ASN A 78 -4.48 -13.71 -6.55
N SER A 79 -4.34 -15.01 -6.83
CA SER A 79 -3.36 -15.55 -7.78
C SER A 79 -3.38 -14.95 -9.20
N ARG A 80 -4.46 -14.24 -9.58
CA ARG A 80 -4.61 -13.60 -10.90
C ARG A 80 -4.83 -12.08 -10.85
N GLU A 81 -5.22 -11.51 -9.70
CA GLU A 81 -5.61 -10.10 -9.60
C GLU A 81 -5.35 -9.52 -8.19
N LEU A 82 -5.16 -8.20 -8.13
CA LEU A 82 -5.13 -7.46 -6.87
C LEU A 82 -6.55 -7.14 -6.43
N ASP A 83 -6.92 -7.64 -5.26
CA ASP A 83 -8.30 -7.56 -4.80
C ASP A 83 -8.50 -6.41 -3.80
N ALA A 84 -7.54 -6.20 -2.90
CA ALA A 84 -7.62 -5.09 -1.96
C ALA A 84 -6.26 -4.52 -1.55
N LEU A 85 -6.28 -3.23 -1.22
CA LEU A 85 -5.20 -2.50 -0.59
C LEU A 85 -5.65 -2.07 0.80
N LEU A 86 -4.84 -2.35 1.81
CA LEU A 86 -5.07 -1.91 3.17
C LEU A 86 -4.00 -0.90 3.54
N ILE A 87 -4.40 0.32 3.91
CA ILE A 87 -3.50 1.37 4.36
C ILE A 87 -3.80 1.62 5.85
N MET A 88 -2.77 1.54 6.67
CA MET A 88 -2.86 1.77 8.10
C MET A 88 -1.85 2.82 8.52
N THR A 89 -2.26 3.66 9.45
CA THR A 89 -1.37 4.62 10.12
C THR A 89 -1.00 4.09 11.50
N LEU A 90 0.28 4.12 11.85
CA LEU A 90 0.80 3.75 13.17
C LEU A 90 1.01 5.02 14.03
N PRO A 91 0.97 4.94 15.37
CA PRO A 91 0.87 3.73 16.21
C PRO A 91 -0.58 3.25 16.48
N VAL A 92 -1.56 4.14 16.39
CA VAL A 92 -3.00 3.87 16.50
C VAL A 92 -3.69 4.85 15.56
N GLY A 93 -3.86 4.46 14.30
CA GLY A 93 -4.38 5.35 13.28
C GLY A 93 -5.43 4.69 12.42
N PRO A 94 -6.11 5.48 11.56
CA PRO A 94 -7.20 4.99 10.75
C PRO A 94 -6.72 3.90 9.79
N ILE A 95 -7.62 2.95 9.55
CA ILE A 95 -7.43 1.84 8.63
C ILE A 95 -8.33 2.10 7.44
N GLY A 96 -7.73 2.30 6.27
CA GLY A 96 -8.44 2.37 5.00
C GLY A 96 -8.35 1.01 4.30
N HIS A 97 -9.50 0.38 4.04
CA HIS A 97 -9.58 -0.81 3.19
C HIS A 97 -10.16 -0.43 1.83
N PHE A 98 -9.33 -0.53 0.80
CA PHE A 98 -9.63 -0.15 -0.56
C PHE A 98 -9.81 -1.41 -1.39
N LYS A 99 -11.01 -1.63 -1.95
CA LYS A 99 -11.21 -2.69 -2.94
C LYS A 99 -10.70 -2.21 -4.30
N LEU A 100 -9.79 -2.97 -4.90
CA LEU A 100 -9.28 -2.68 -6.23
C LEU A 100 -10.16 -3.39 -7.26
N SER A 101 -10.69 -2.63 -8.22
CA SER A 101 -11.63 -3.16 -9.24
C SER A 101 -11.03 -3.16 -10.64
N LYS A 102 -10.19 -2.17 -10.95
CA LYS A 102 -9.44 -2.07 -12.21
C LYS A 102 -8.06 -1.54 -11.91
N LEU A 103 -7.03 -2.31 -12.23
CA LEU A 103 -5.64 -1.92 -12.07
C LEU A 103 -4.90 -2.10 -13.38
N PHE A 104 -4.25 -1.04 -13.84
CA PHE A 104 -3.36 -1.08 -14.99
C PHE A 104 -1.92 -0.95 -14.47
N LEU A 105 -1.07 -1.92 -14.80
CA LEU A 105 0.36 -1.82 -14.53
C LEU A 105 1.00 -0.85 -15.50
N TRP A 106 2.19 -0.32 -15.16
CA TRP A 106 2.93 0.55 -16.08
C TRP A 106 3.04 -0.09 -17.47
N LYS A 107 3.37 -1.39 -17.52
CA LYS A 107 3.56 -2.14 -18.76
C LYS A 107 2.36 -2.12 -19.71
N ASP A 108 1.16 -1.94 -19.18
CA ASP A 108 -0.09 -1.96 -19.95
C ASP A 108 -0.54 -0.55 -20.40
N ILE A 109 0.14 0.51 -19.93
CA ILE A 109 -0.18 1.91 -20.24
C ILE A 109 0.57 2.33 -21.52
N LYS A 110 -0.17 2.52 -22.62
CA LYS A 110 0.40 2.89 -23.94
C LYS A 110 0.84 4.36 -24.07
N VAL A 111 0.40 5.27 -23.20
CA VAL A 111 0.72 6.72 -23.28
C VAL A 111 0.94 7.29 -21.88
N CYS A 112 2.13 7.87 -21.68
CA CYS A 112 2.63 8.42 -20.41
C CYS A 112 2.14 9.85 -20.21
N TRP A 113 1.47 10.14 -19.09
CA TRP A 113 1.79 11.21 -18.12
C TRP A 113 1.05 10.81 -16.81
N THR A 114 1.82 10.47 -15.78
CA THR A 114 1.41 9.85 -14.50
C THR A 114 0.04 10.25 -13.94
N PHE A 115 -0.92 9.31 -13.96
CA PHE A 115 -2.09 9.31 -13.07
C PHE A 115 -2.44 7.87 -12.66
N ILE A 116 -2.05 7.48 -11.44
CA ILE A 116 -2.63 6.29 -10.79
C ILE A 116 -3.93 6.75 -10.15
N VAL A 117 -5.05 6.54 -10.85
CA VAL A 117 -6.39 6.74 -10.30
C VAL A 117 -6.80 5.47 -9.55
N PHE A 118 -6.78 5.52 -8.22
CA PHE A 118 -7.47 4.52 -7.41
C PHE A 118 -8.99 4.75 -7.54
N SER A 119 -9.70 3.92 -8.31
CA SER A 119 -11.16 3.95 -8.30
C SER A 119 -11.66 3.27 -7.02
N GLU A 120 -12.21 4.03 -6.08
CA GLU A 120 -12.72 3.47 -4.82
C GLU A 120 -14.20 3.08 -4.86
N SER A 121 -14.49 1.91 -4.29
CA SER A 121 -15.66 1.67 -3.45
C SER A 121 -15.16 1.50 -2.01
N CYS A 122 -15.36 2.50 -1.15
CA CYS A 122 -15.03 2.39 0.29
C CYS A 122 -16.03 1.46 0.97
N LEU A 123 -15.57 0.39 1.60
CA LEU A 123 -16.36 -0.36 2.58
C LEU A 123 -15.85 0.00 3.97
N SER A 124 -16.60 0.87 4.65
CA SER A 124 -16.44 1.13 6.07
C SER A 124 -17.01 -0.06 6.85
N TYR A 125 -16.19 -0.70 7.67
CA TYR A 125 -16.61 -1.59 8.74
C TYR A 125 -16.02 -1.07 10.05
#